data_AF-A0A7C0TX37-F1
#
_entry.id   AF-A0A7C0TX37-F1
#
_cell.length_a   1.000
_cell.length_b   1.000
_cell.length_c   1.000
_cell.angle_alpha   90.00
_cell.angle_beta   90.00
_cell.angle_gamma   90.00
#
_symmetry.space_group_name_H-M   'P 1'
#
loop_
_entity.id
_entity.type
_entity.pdbx_description
1 polymer ?
#
loop_
_entity_poly.entity_id
_entity_poly.type
_entity_poly.pdbx_seq_one_letter_code
_entity_poly.pdbx_strand_id
1 'polypeptide(L)'
;MTEGLPEETALGIEIERERRRAPERDIRLKPYMPIHGVGADIEIGCPEAVIEEVPEHPNIVTVFCRVLGRFINKYELELCVRYWKECPYKRYGRFGASSSTAP
;
A
#
# COMPACT_ATOMS: atom_id res chain seq x y z
N MET A 1 39.11 28.24 -18.97
CA MET A 1 39.50 27.76 -17.63
C MET A 1 38.21 27.32 -16.98
N THR A 2 37.91 26.02 -16.97
CA THR A 2 36.68 25.50 -16.36
C THR A 2 36.95 25.32 -14.87
N GLU A 3 36.52 26.29 -14.07
CA GLU A 3 36.49 26.15 -12.62
C GLU A 3 35.53 25.01 -12.30
N GLY A 4 36.11 23.87 -11.91
CA GLY A 4 35.34 22.72 -11.45
C GLY A 4 34.60 23.10 -10.17
N LEU A 5 33.33 22.71 -10.07
CA LEU A 5 32.54 22.88 -8.85
C LEU A 5 33.28 22.28 -7.65
N PRO A 6 33.26 22.94 -6.48
CA PRO A 6 33.83 22.38 -5.25
C PRO A 6 33.26 20.98 -4.97
N GLU A 7 34.11 20.03 -4.61
CA GLU A 7 33.77 18.62 -4.40
C GLU A 7 32.62 18.43 -3.38
N GLU A 8 32.58 19.29 -2.36
CA GLU A 8 31.51 19.38 -1.36
C GLU A 8 30.13 19.72 -1.97
N THR A 9 30.10 20.51 -3.05
CA THR A 9 28.87 20.87 -3.76
C THR A 9 28.38 19.73 -4.65
N ALA A 10 29.30 18.99 -5.27
CA ALA A 10 28.96 17.81 -6.07
C ALA A 10 28.35 16.69 -5.19
N LEU A 11 28.95 16.44 -4.02
CA LEU A 11 28.45 15.47 -3.05
C LEU A 11 27.05 15.84 -2.54
N GLY A 12 26.80 17.11 -2.25
CA GLY A 12 25.47 17.59 -1.83
C GLY A 12 24.38 17.34 -2.88
N ILE A 13 24.69 17.57 -4.17
CA ILE A 13 23.77 17.33 -5.29
C ILE A 13 23.47 15.84 -5.46
N GLU A 14 24.46 14.97 -5.29
CA GLU A 14 24.29 13.52 -5.38
C GLU A 14 23.40 12.98 -4.25
N ILE A 15 23.65 13.42 -3.01
CA ILE A 15 22.81 13.06 -1.85
C ILE A 15 21.36 13.49 -2.07
N GLU A 16 21.13 14.70 -2.60
CA GLU A 16 19.77 15.18 -2.85
C GLU A 16 19.07 14.41 -3.98
N ARG A 17 19.81 14.06 -5.05
CA ARG A 17 19.31 13.18 -6.12
C ARG A 17 18.97 11.79 -5.60
N GLU A 18 19.79 11.22 -4.73
CA GLU A 18 19.54 9.91 -4.13
C GLU A 18 18.33 9.94 -3.19
N ARG A 19 18.17 11.00 -2.39
CA ARG A 19 16.95 11.21 -1.57
C ARG A 19 15.69 11.37 -2.40
N ARG A 20 15.76 12.03 -3.56
CA ARG A 20 14.63 12.13 -4.52
C ARG A 20 14.35 10.81 -5.24
N ARG A 21 15.36 9.94 -5.39
CA ARG A 21 15.22 8.59 -5.97
C ARG A 21 14.80 7.54 -4.94
N ALA A 22 15.02 7.81 -3.65
CA ALA A 22 14.63 6.91 -2.59
C ALA A 22 13.12 6.71 -2.66
N PRO A 23 12.64 5.46 -2.82
CA PRO A 23 11.21 5.20 -2.89
C PRO A 23 10.56 5.71 -1.62
N GLU A 24 9.36 6.29 -1.77
CA GLU A 24 8.53 6.69 -0.65
C GLU A 24 8.41 5.47 0.28
N ARG A 25 8.82 5.63 1.54
CA ARG A 25 8.82 4.49 2.49
C ARG A 25 7.38 4.10 2.71
N ASP A 26 7.00 2.95 2.19
CA ASP A 26 5.72 2.33 2.51
C ASP A 26 5.68 2.03 4.02
N ILE A 27 5.01 2.89 4.78
CA ILE A 27 4.86 2.80 6.23
C ILE A 27 3.86 1.72 6.65
N ARG A 28 3.25 1.00 5.70
CA ARG A 28 2.30 -0.06 6.00
C ARG A 28 3.00 -1.22 6.70
N LEU A 29 2.34 -1.76 7.71
CA LEU A 29 2.79 -2.99 8.36
C LEU A 29 2.84 -4.11 7.33
N LYS A 30 3.98 -4.80 7.25
CA LYS A 30 4.15 -5.93 6.32
C LYS A 30 3.14 -7.03 6.63
N PRO A 31 2.56 -7.68 5.61
CA PRO A 31 1.65 -8.79 5.83
C PRO A 31 2.40 -10.00 6.39
N TYR A 32 1.76 -10.70 7.31
CA TYR A 32 2.22 -12.01 7.79
C TYR A 32 1.51 -13.12 7.02
N MET A 33 2.23 -13.79 6.12
CA MET A 33 1.67 -14.71 5.13
C MET A 33 0.73 -15.81 5.67
N PRO A 34 1.03 -16.49 6.79
CA PRO A 34 0.11 -17.50 7.33
C PRO A 34 -1.29 -16.97 7.66
N ILE A 35 -1.39 -15.68 8.01
CA ILE A 35 -2.63 -15.01 8.42
C ILE A 35 -3.27 -14.24 7.26
N HIS A 36 -2.47 -13.61 6.39
CA HIS A 36 -2.95 -12.66 5.37
C HIS A 36 -2.92 -13.21 3.94
N GLY A 37 -2.10 -14.23 3.66
CA GLY A 37 -1.94 -14.79 2.32
C GLY A 37 -3.13 -15.65 1.91
N VAL A 38 -3.69 -15.39 0.75
CA VAL A 38 -4.82 -16.13 0.15
C VAL A 38 -4.52 -16.51 -1.29
N GLY A 39 -5.28 -17.46 -1.84
CA GLY A 39 -5.14 -17.84 -3.25
C GLY A 39 -5.37 -16.66 -4.19
N ALA A 40 -4.62 -16.62 -5.29
CA ALA A 40 -4.72 -15.59 -6.32
C ALA A 40 -6.06 -15.62 -7.08
N ASP A 41 -6.87 -16.66 -6.90
CA ASP A 41 -8.22 -16.84 -7.43
C ASP A 41 -9.31 -16.06 -6.66
N ILE A 42 -8.94 -15.34 -5.60
CA ILE A 42 -9.89 -14.58 -4.80
C ILE A 42 -10.55 -13.44 -5.60
N GLU A 43 -11.88 -13.41 -5.59
CA GLU A 43 -12.68 -12.32 -6.14
C GLU A 43 -13.32 -11.49 -5.01
N ILE A 44 -13.05 -10.18 -5.00
CA ILE A 44 -13.63 -9.24 -4.03
C ILE A 44 -14.26 -8.04 -4.73
N GLY A 45 -15.56 -7.85 -4.54
CA GLY A 45 -16.31 -6.73 -5.12
C GLY A 45 -16.18 -5.40 -4.36
N CYS A 46 -15.40 -5.36 -3.27
CA CYS A 46 -15.24 -4.16 -2.44
C CYS A 46 -14.33 -3.14 -3.13
N PRO A 47 -14.78 -1.90 -3.41
CA PRO A 47 -13.96 -0.88 -4.08
C PRO A 47 -12.77 -0.39 -3.22
N GLU A 48 -12.81 -0.65 -1.91
CA GLU A 48 -11.77 -0.25 -0.97
C GLU A 48 -10.72 -1.35 -0.74
N ALA A 49 -10.90 -2.53 -1.35
CA ALA A 49 -9.95 -3.62 -1.28
C ALA A 49 -8.92 -3.48 -2.41
N VAL A 50 -7.64 -3.63 -2.08
CA VAL A 50 -6.53 -3.70 -3.03
C VAL A 50 -5.90 -5.07 -2.90
N ILE A 51 -5.87 -5.82 -4.00
CA ILE A 51 -5.16 -7.10 -4.07
C ILE A 51 -3.70 -6.80 -4.41
N GLU A 52 -2.77 -7.31 -3.61
CA GLU A 52 -1.34 -7.16 -3.81
C GLU A 52 -0.70 -8.53 -4.00
N GLU A 53 0.06 -8.67 -5.09
CA GLU A 53 0.84 -9.86 -5.39
C GLU A 53 2.01 -10.00 -4.40
N VAL A 54 2.36 -11.24 -4.09
CA VAL A 54 3.53 -11.55 -3.27
C VAL A 54 4.63 -12.07 -4.20
N PRO A 55 5.72 -11.30 -4.41
CA PRO A 55 6.74 -11.64 -5.41
C PRO A 55 7.33 -13.04 -5.24
N GLU A 56 7.47 -13.51 -4.00
CA GLU A 56 8.02 -14.82 -3.69
C GLU A 56 7.02 -15.98 -3.90
N HIS A 57 5.73 -15.68 -4.07
CA HIS A 57 4.65 -16.66 -4.11
C HIS A 57 3.59 -16.31 -5.18
N PRO A 58 3.77 -16.74 -6.45
CA PRO A 58 2.95 -16.29 -7.59
C PRO A 58 1.47 -16.68 -7.51
N ASN A 59 1.13 -17.69 -6.71
CA ASN A 59 -0.27 -18.13 -6.52
C ASN A 59 -0.89 -17.60 -5.22
N ILE A 60 -0.17 -16.72 -4.50
CA ILE A 60 -0.60 -16.16 -3.24
C ILE A 60 -0.64 -14.64 -3.36
N VAL A 61 -1.75 -14.07 -2.95
CA VAL A 61 -1.95 -12.63 -2.87
C VAL A 61 -2.27 -12.23 -1.43
N THR A 62 -2.16 -10.95 -1.14
CA THR A 62 -2.66 -10.34 0.09
C THR A 62 -3.70 -9.28 -0.25
N VAL A 63 -4.57 -8.97 0.69
CA VAL A 63 -5.60 -7.95 0.48
C VAL A 63 -5.42 -6.83 1.48
N PHE A 64 -5.17 -5.63 0.97
CA PHE A 64 -5.12 -4.40 1.74
C PHE A 64 -6.49 -3.72 1.75
N CYS A 65 -7.02 -3.45 2.94
CA CYS A 65 -8.25 -2.68 3.08
C CYS A 65 -7.92 -1.21 3.30
N ARG A 66 -8.32 -0.35 2.35
CA ARG A 66 -8.14 1.10 2.46
C ARG A 66 -8.86 1.65 3.68
N VAL A 67 -10.14 1.31 3.88
CA VAL A 67 -10.92 1.76 5.05
C VAL A 67 -10.19 1.53 6.39
N LEU A 68 -9.59 0.34 6.57
CA LEU A 68 -8.89 -0.04 7.80
C LEU A 68 -7.42 0.37 7.82
N GLY A 69 -6.83 0.73 6.68
CA GLY A 69 -5.42 1.10 6.55
C GLY A 69 -4.44 -0.06 6.81
N ARG A 70 -4.86 -1.31 6.58
CA ARG A 70 -4.02 -2.49 6.82
C ARG A 70 -4.40 -3.68 5.93
N PHE A 71 -3.50 -4.65 5.86
CA PHE A 71 -3.83 -5.98 5.35
C PHE A 71 -4.90 -6.63 6.23
N ILE A 72 -5.88 -7.25 5.59
CA ILE A 72 -6.93 -8.01 6.28
C ILE A 72 -6.54 -9.48 6.31
N ASN A 73 -6.91 -10.16 7.39
CA ASN A 73 -6.66 -11.59 7.52
C ASN A 73 -7.67 -12.41 6.69
N LYS A 74 -7.42 -13.71 6.57
CA LYS A 74 -8.29 -14.67 5.86
C LYS A 74 -9.77 -14.59 6.28
N TYR A 75 -10.03 -14.55 7.58
CA TYR A 75 -11.39 -14.50 8.11
C TYR A 75 -12.10 -13.18 7.77
N GLU A 76 -11.40 -12.06 7.92
CA GLU A 76 -11.91 -10.74 7.54
C GLU A 76 -12.17 -10.63 6.04
N LEU A 77 -11.33 -11.25 5.21
CA LEU A 77 -11.52 -11.30 3.77
C LEU A 77 -12.81 -12.06 3.40
N GLU A 78 -13.06 -13.22 4.01
CA GLU A 78 -14.31 -13.96 3.80
C GLU A 78 -15.56 -13.15 4.15
N LEU A 79 -15.49 -12.37 5.23
CA LEU A 79 -16.56 -11.44 5.61
C LEU A 79 -16.69 -10.31 4.60
N CYS A 80 -15.57 -9.77 4.12
CA CYS A 80 -15.57 -8.68 3.16
C CYS A 80 -16.19 -9.11 1.81
N VAL A 81 -15.80 -10.27 1.28
CA VAL A 81 -16.36 -10.83 0.04
C VAL A 81 -17.88 -10.93 0.12
N ARG A 82 -18.42 -11.40 1.25
CA ARG A 82 -19.86 -11.60 1.45
C ARG A 82 -20.62 -10.29 1.73
N TYR A 83 -20.06 -9.41 2.55
CA TYR A 83 -20.83 -8.31 3.18
C TYR A 83 -20.24 -6.92 2.93
N TRP A 84 -19.38 -6.71 1.92
CA TRP A 84 -18.76 -5.40 1.69
C TRP A 84 -19.75 -4.25 1.44
N LYS A 85 -20.94 -4.55 0.91
CA LYS A 85 -22.02 -3.56 0.70
C LYS A 85 -22.54 -3.01 2.02
N GLU A 86 -22.52 -3.83 3.06
CA GLU A 86 -22.99 -3.52 4.42
C GLU A 86 -21.80 -3.32 5.39
N CYS A 87 -20.60 -3.08 4.86
CA CYS A 87 -19.39 -3.00 5.65
C CYS A 87 -19.51 -1.93 6.76
N PRO A 88 -19.46 -2.33 8.04
CA PRO A 88 -19.68 -1.41 9.16
C PRO A 88 -18.52 -0.41 9.31
N TYR A 89 -17.35 -0.74 8.76
CA TYR A 89 -16.16 0.09 8.87
C TYR A 89 -16.17 1.28 7.92
N LYS A 90 -16.98 1.29 6.84
CA LYS A 90 -17.03 2.41 5.88
C LYS A 90 -17.31 3.76 6.54
N ARG A 91 -18.09 3.77 7.62
CA ARG A 91 -18.44 5.00 8.36
C ARG A 91 -17.36 5.47 9.35
N TYR A 92 -16.36 4.63 9.62
CA TYR A 92 -15.34 4.86 10.65
C TYR A 92 -13.92 4.90 10.11
N GLY A 93 -13.69 4.30 8.94
CA GLY A 93 -12.37 4.25 8.32
C GLY A 93 -11.87 5.63 7.94
N ARG A 94 -10.64 5.93 8.36
CA ARG A 94 -9.99 7.23 8.12
C ARG A 94 -8.95 7.18 7.00
N PHE A 95 -8.55 5.99 6.55
CA PHE A 95 -7.68 5.78 5.40
C PHE A 95 -8.53 5.79 4.12
N GLY A 96 -8.89 6.98 3.65
CA GLY A 96 -9.75 7.17 2.48
C GLY A 96 -10.24 8.61 2.30
N ALA A 97 -10.14 9.45 3.33
CA ALA A 97 -10.41 10.88 3.21
C ALA A 97 -9.12 11.67 2.90
N SER A 98 -8.56 11.49 1.71
CA SER A 98 -7.63 12.48 1.14
C SER A 98 -7.82 12.58 -0.38
N SER A 99 -8.95 13.16 -0.77
CA SER A 99 -9.07 14.06 -1.92
C SER A 99 -10.48 14.64 -1.95
N SER A 100 -10.79 15.41 -0.90
CA SER A 100 -11.64 16.58 -1.09
C SER A 100 -10.89 17.57 -1.98
N THR A 101 -11.09 17.47 -3.28
CA THR A 101 -11.13 18.67 -4.13
C THR A 101 -12.60 18.79 -4.55
N ALA A 102 -13.27 19.72 -3.88
CA ALA A 102 -14.64 20.16 -4.17
C ALA A 102 -14.68 20.94 -5.53
N PRO A 103 -15.86 21.36 -6.00
CA PRO A 103 -16.25 21.46 -7.42
C PRO A 103 -15.45 22.44 -8.28
#